data_AF-A0A2H5Y440-F1
#
_entry.id   AF-A0A2H5Y440-F1
#
_cell.length_a   1.000
_cell.length_b   1.000
_cell.length_c   1.000
_cell.angle_alpha   90.00
_cell.angle_beta   90.00
_cell.angle_gamma   90.00
#
_symmetry.space_group_name_H-M   'P 1'
#
loop_
_entity.id
_entity.type
_entity.pdbx_description
1 polymer ?
#
loop_
_entity_poly.entity_id
_entity_poly.type
_entity_poly.pdbx_seq_one_letter_code
_entity_poly.pdbx_strand_id
1 'polypeptide(L)'
;MSRAPFAWSGDLTEEEVQRILREGDPEERARLIGRIVAEAPFEEIWRYVSPEEIAAHWRVVRRYIWPPDLREIWEWGLHVWGYEIASDAPSAEGA
;
A
#
# COMPACT_ATOMS: atom_id res chain seq x y z
N MET A 1 2.07 -6.28 -24.60
CA MET A 1 2.26 -6.73 -23.22
C MET A 1 3.07 -5.64 -22.53
N SER A 2 2.40 -4.73 -21.85
CA SER A 2 3.04 -3.59 -21.18
C SER A 2 3.40 -4.03 -19.76
N ARG A 3 4.64 -3.76 -19.35
CA ARG A 3 5.19 -4.16 -18.06
C ARG A 3 4.82 -3.13 -17.01
N ALA A 4 4.34 -3.58 -15.85
CA ALA A 4 4.10 -2.69 -14.71
C ALA A 4 5.43 -2.03 -14.30
N PRO A 5 5.54 -0.70 -14.17
CA PRO A 5 6.86 -0.06 -14.00
C PRO A 5 7.47 -0.26 -12.62
N PHE A 6 6.68 -0.71 -11.63
CA PHE A 6 7.13 -1.16 -10.32
C PHE A 6 7.64 -2.61 -10.31
N ALA A 7 7.53 -3.35 -11.42
CA ALA A 7 8.01 -4.74 -11.54
C ALA A 7 9.52 -4.82 -11.81
N TRP A 8 10.32 -4.18 -10.95
CA TRP A 8 11.78 -4.25 -10.99
C TRP A 8 12.33 -5.67 -10.70
N SER A 9 11.52 -6.61 -10.19
CA SER A 9 11.92 -8.04 -10.04
C SER A 9 11.53 -8.95 -11.23
N GLY A 10 10.64 -8.52 -12.12
CA GLY A 10 10.23 -9.33 -13.28
C GLY A 10 9.25 -10.47 -13.02
N ASP A 11 8.59 -10.51 -11.85
CA ASP A 11 7.73 -11.64 -11.48
C ASP A 11 6.25 -11.49 -11.86
N LEU A 12 5.75 -10.28 -12.13
CA LEU A 12 4.33 -10.04 -12.36
C LEU A 12 4.07 -9.14 -13.59
N THR A 13 3.14 -9.57 -14.43
CA THR A 13 2.54 -8.79 -15.52
C THR A 13 1.44 -7.85 -14.98
N GLU A 14 1.10 -6.83 -15.75
CA GLU A 14 -0.01 -5.91 -15.44
C GLU A 14 -1.33 -6.67 -15.20
N GLU A 15 -1.57 -7.69 -16.02
CA GLU A 15 -2.75 -8.54 -15.94
C GLU A 15 -2.78 -9.37 -14.65
N GLU A 16 -1.63 -9.88 -14.20
CA GLU A 16 -1.52 -10.62 -12.95
C GLU A 16 -1.69 -9.74 -11.72
N VAL A 17 -1.15 -8.52 -11.75
CA VAL A 17 -1.38 -7.51 -10.70
C VAL A 17 -2.88 -7.24 -10.57
N GLN A 18 -3.56 -6.94 -11.67
CA GLN A 18 -5.00 -6.70 -11.68
C GLN A 18 -5.80 -7.91 -11.21
N ARG A 19 -5.38 -9.12 -11.58
CA ARG A 19 -6.00 -10.38 -11.12
C ARG A 19 -5.87 -10.53 -9.61
N ILE A 20 -4.68 -10.36 -9.05
CA ILE A 20 -4.44 -10.48 -7.59
C ILE A 20 -5.21 -9.41 -6.82
N LEU A 21 -5.25 -8.18 -7.32
CA LEU A 21 -6.01 -7.09 -6.69
C LEU A 21 -7.53 -7.35 -6.70
N ARG A 22 -8.06 -8.10 -7.67
CA ARG A 22 -9.51 -8.39 -7.76
C ARG A 22 -9.91 -9.68 -7.07
N GLU A 23 -9.14 -10.73 -7.26
CA GLU A 23 -9.50 -12.12 -6.96
C GLU A 23 -8.59 -12.76 -5.90
N GLY A 24 -7.43 -12.15 -5.63
CA GLY A 24 -6.49 -12.63 -4.61
C GLY A 24 -7.11 -12.60 -3.23
N ASP A 25 -6.64 -13.50 -2.36
CA ASP A 25 -7.06 -13.53 -0.98
C ASP A 25 -6.65 -12.23 -0.25
N PRO A 26 -7.28 -11.91 0.90
CA PRO A 26 -7.02 -10.64 1.59
C PRO A 26 -5.55 -10.45 2.00
N GLU A 27 -4.81 -11.53 2.26
CA GLU A 27 -3.41 -11.45 2.64
C GLU A 27 -2.53 -11.23 1.40
N GLU A 28 -2.74 -11.99 0.32
CA GLU A 28 -2.03 -11.81 -0.94
C GLU A 28 -2.23 -10.40 -1.52
N ARG A 29 -3.47 -9.90 -1.48
CA ARG A 29 -3.80 -8.53 -1.88
C ARG A 29 -3.06 -7.50 -1.04
N ALA A 30 -3.09 -7.62 0.28
CA ALA A 30 -2.43 -6.67 1.18
C ALA A 30 -0.90 -6.65 0.98
N ARG A 31 -0.28 -7.80 0.71
CA ARG A 31 1.15 -7.88 0.35
C ARG A 31 1.44 -7.19 -0.97
N LEU A 32 0.60 -7.36 -1.99
CA LEU A 32 0.77 -6.70 -3.28
C LEU A 32 0.61 -5.18 -3.17
N ILE A 33 -0.39 -4.70 -2.43
CA ILE A 33 -0.57 -3.27 -2.14
C ILE A 33 0.68 -2.73 -1.44
N GLY A 34 1.22 -3.45 -0.46
CA GLY A 34 2.45 -3.08 0.24
C GLY A 34 3.63 -2.89 -0.71
N ARG A 35 3.81 -3.81 -1.67
CA ARG A 35 4.86 -3.70 -2.70
C ARG A 35 4.64 -2.53 -3.65
N ILE A 36 3.41 -2.32 -4.13
CA ILE A 36 3.07 -1.18 -5.01
C ILE A 36 3.42 0.13 -4.32
N VAL A 37 3.00 0.31 -3.07
CA VAL A 37 3.25 1.54 -2.31
C VAL A 37 4.75 1.76 -2.01
N ALA A 38 5.52 0.67 -1.86
CA ALA A 38 6.94 0.75 -1.56
C ALA A 38 7.84 0.95 -2.79
N GLU A 39 7.46 0.38 -3.94
CA GLU A 39 8.34 0.26 -5.12
C GLU A 39 7.88 1.11 -6.31
N ALA A 40 6.60 1.46 -6.42
CA ALA A 40 6.08 2.20 -7.57
C ALA A 40 6.37 3.70 -7.49
N PRO A 41 6.59 4.38 -8.64
CA PRO A 41 6.53 5.83 -8.70
C PRO A 41 5.19 6.34 -8.16
N PHE A 42 5.22 7.44 -7.42
CA PHE A 42 4.04 7.96 -6.73
C PHE A 42 2.85 8.18 -7.65
N GLU A 43 3.08 8.67 -8.87
CA GLU A 43 2.05 8.91 -9.88
C GLU A 43 1.40 7.63 -10.40
N GLU A 44 2.09 6.50 -10.29
CA GLU A 44 1.63 5.21 -10.78
C GLU A 44 0.91 4.38 -9.74
N ILE A 45 1.16 4.61 -8.44
CA ILE A 45 0.45 3.95 -7.33
C ILE A 45 -1.07 4.02 -7.57
N TRP A 46 -1.55 5.20 -7.95
CA TRP A 46 -2.97 5.49 -8.17
C TRP A 46 -3.60 4.76 -9.36
N ARG A 47 -2.80 4.13 -10.23
CA ARG A 47 -3.32 3.26 -11.31
C ARG A 47 -3.78 1.90 -10.79
N TYR A 48 -3.27 1.50 -9.63
CA TYR A 48 -3.47 0.15 -9.08
C TYR A 48 -4.28 0.15 -7.80
N VAL A 49 -4.03 1.13 -6.92
CA VAL A 49 -4.61 1.15 -5.57
C VAL A 49 -5.14 2.53 -5.23
N SER A 50 -6.22 2.56 -4.47
CA SER A 50 -6.81 3.77 -3.90
C SER A 50 -6.28 4.04 -2.48
N PRO A 51 -6.33 5.30 -2.00
CA PRO A 51 -6.03 5.62 -0.60
C PRO A 51 -6.85 4.80 0.41
N GLU A 52 -8.12 4.51 0.08
CA GLU A 52 -9.01 3.68 0.89
C GLU A 52 -8.45 2.25 1.06
N GLU A 53 -8.02 1.62 -0.04
CA GLU A 53 -7.43 0.28 -0.01
C GLU A 53 -6.10 0.25 0.75
N ILE A 54 -5.28 1.29 0.60
CA ILE A 54 -4.04 1.44 1.36
C ILE A 54 -4.35 1.51 2.86
N ALA A 55 -5.32 2.33 3.27
CA ALA A 55 -5.71 2.48 4.67
C ALA A 55 -6.31 1.18 5.24
N ALA A 56 -7.22 0.54 4.50
CA ALA A 56 -7.85 -0.73 4.89
C ALA A 56 -6.82 -1.85 5.13
N HIS A 57 -5.71 -1.83 4.40
CA HIS A 57 -4.64 -2.82 4.50
C HIS A 57 -3.38 -2.31 5.24
N TRP A 58 -3.45 -1.17 5.92
CA TRP A 58 -2.30 -0.46 6.48
C TRP A 58 -1.39 -1.33 7.36
N ARG A 59 -1.98 -2.21 8.19
CA ARG A 59 -1.25 -3.11 9.11
C ARG A 59 -0.21 -3.99 8.40
N VAL A 60 -0.51 -4.38 7.16
CA VAL A 60 0.38 -5.17 6.30
C VAL A 60 1.23 -4.26 5.44
N VAL A 61 0.61 -3.27 4.79
CA VAL A 61 1.28 -2.34 3.85
C VAL A 61 2.49 -1.65 4.50
N ARG A 62 2.34 -1.12 5.71
CA ARG A 62 3.41 -0.41 6.42
C ARG A 62 4.65 -1.26 6.71
N ARG A 63 4.59 -2.58 6.57
CA ARG A 63 5.75 -3.48 6.76
C ARG A 63 6.68 -3.47 5.54
N TYR A 64 6.16 -3.05 4.38
CA TYR A 64 6.89 -3.00 3.11
C TYR A 64 7.53 -1.62 2.86
N ILE A 65 7.09 -0.60 3.57
CA ILE A 65 7.57 0.78 3.40
C ILE A 65 8.82 0.98 4.25
N TRP A 66 9.93 1.28 3.59
CA TRP A 66 11.21 1.65 4.22
C TRP A 66 11.82 2.83 3.45
N PRO A 67 12.38 3.86 4.12
CA PRO A 67 12.70 4.00 5.56
C PRO A 67 11.51 4.35 6.47
N PRO A 68 11.68 4.34 7.82
CA PRO A 68 10.64 4.75 8.79
C PRO A 68 9.99 6.10 8.49
N ASP A 69 10.78 7.11 8.11
CA ASP A 69 10.28 8.45 7.79
C ASP A 69 9.28 8.44 6.64
N LEU A 70 9.45 7.52 5.67
CA LEU A 70 8.50 7.36 4.56
C LEU A 70 7.16 6.79 5.06
N ARG A 71 7.17 5.95 6.11
CA ARG A 71 5.93 5.46 6.74
C ARG A 71 5.18 6.60 7.38
N GLU A 72 5.87 7.46 8.12
CA GLU A 72 5.25 8.63 8.75
C GLU A 72 4.59 9.57 7.73
N ILE A 73 5.24 9.78 6.57
CA ILE A 73 4.66 10.56 5.46
C ILE A 73 3.36 9.93 4.95
N TRP A 74 3.31 8.61 4.80
CA TRP A 74 2.11 7.89 4.39
C TRP A 74 1.00 7.95 5.45
N GLU A 75 1.32 7.75 6.72
CA GLU A 75 0.35 7.86 7.82
C GLU A 75 -0.25 9.27 7.87
N TRP A 76 0.60 10.29 7.76
CA TRP A 76 0.17 11.67 7.68
C TRP A 76 -0.70 11.95 6.45
N GLY A 77 -0.31 11.45 5.28
CA GLY A 77 -1.07 11.60 4.04
C GLY A 77 -2.47 10.98 4.14
N LEU A 78 -2.56 9.74 4.61
CA LEU A 78 -3.83 9.04 4.82
C LEU A 78 -4.73 9.78 5.82
N HIS A 79 -4.15 10.30 6.90
CA HIS A 79 -4.87 11.13 7.87
C HIS A 79 -5.42 12.42 7.25
N VAL A 80 -4.61 13.17 6.49
CA VAL A 80 -5.04 14.41 5.82
C VAL A 80 -6.12 14.15 4.77
N TRP A 81 -6.07 12.99 4.11
CA TRP A 81 -7.11 12.57 3.18
C TRP A 81 -8.38 12.02 3.85
N GLY A 82 -8.39 11.94 5.19
CA GLY A 82 -9.57 11.55 5.97
C GLY A 82 -9.76 10.05 6.16
N TYR A 83 -8.71 9.24 5.94
CA TYR A 83 -8.78 7.79 6.15
C TYR A 83 -8.29 7.42 7.55
N GLU A 84 -9.07 6.58 8.22
CA GLU A 84 -8.67 5.95 9.48
C GLU A 84 -7.76 4.76 9.20
N ILE A 85 -6.55 4.81 9.72
CA ILE A 85 -5.62 3.68 9.72
C ILE A 85 -5.67 2.98 11.07
N ALA A 86 -5.61 1.65 11.05
CA ALA A 86 -5.43 0.88 12.28
C ALA A 86 -4.06 1.22 12.90
N SER A 87 -4.06 2.13 13.86
CA SER A 87 -2.90 2.47 14.66
C SER A 87 -2.62 1.35 15.66
N ASP A 88 -1.39 0.85 15.70
CA ASP A 88 -0.93 0.01 16.82
C ASP A 88 -0.37 0.88 17.97
N ALA A 89 -0.44 2.21 17.87
CA ALA A 89 -0.10 3.08 18.98
C ALA A 89 -1.21 2.97 20.04
N PRO A 90 -0.88 2.71 21.32
CA PRO A 90 -1.88 2.86 22.37
C PRO A 90 -2.37 4.30 22.30
N SER A 91 -3.70 4.47 22.22
CA SER A 91 -4.35 5.78 22.25
C SER A 91 -3.69 6.62 23.34
N ALA A 92 -2.98 7.67 22.94
CA ALA A 92 -2.49 8.69 23.85
C ALA A 92 -3.67 9.59 24.25
N GLU A 93 -4.69 8.99 24.86
CA GLU A 93 -5.73 9.67 25.61
C GLU A 93 -5.64 9.15 27.04
N GLY A 94 -4.98 9.93 27.89
CA GLY A 94 -4.89 9.66 29.33
C GLY A 94 -3.52 9.96 29.92
N ALA A 95 -3.12 11.23 29.96
CA ALA A 95 -2.20 11.76 30.97
C ALA A 95 -2.40 13.27 31.11
#